data_AF-A0A2N6GIE2-F1
#
_entry.id   AF-A0A2N6GIE2-F1
#
_cell.length_a   1.000
_cell.length_b   1.000
_cell.length_c   1.000
_cell.angle_alpha   90.00
_cell.angle_beta   90.00
_cell.angle_gamma   90.00
#
_symmetry.space_group_name_H-M   'P 1'
#
loop_
_entity.id
_entity.type
_entity.pdbx_description
1 polymer ?
#
loop_
_entity_poly.entity_id
_entity_poly.type
_entity_poly.pdbx_seq_one_letter_code
_entity_poly.pdbx_strand_id
1 'polypeptide(L)'
;MEPITKTLIIKKKGRKYFDCVIGGYKAKVLINEISKDLGIDRVVKLHVNDLSERNKYGTVLKFEPVAILDDRDAEALREAAKARNKAERWLSYAENDVKYGGNGTKAIANALLLCPKYEDMAERLAALKERVQNNSEAYEAQKKQWAKENAERAATQAKRRQIRVLFPHSMLPAMNTPVCHGNLVIVFESTGKSFRISEHHPSTEGGHLLGYEGEYGCYCYYREATAEEISALETQEAETQAKTETEKARNQAVETVKSQIIEYGERPDGWHDVDGERLFNTQDIYGGGSWFVITDAHIWYVRNNGMDGDNWSANNIRTGGAGAIGYRIPYSIELAEQLRELHN
;
A
#
# COMPACT_ATOMS: atom_id res chain seq x y z
N MET A 1 -66.21 59.75 17.24
CA MET A 1 -65.33 58.95 16.35
C MET A 1 -64.64 57.94 17.22
N GLU A 2 -64.64 56.66 16.83
CA GLU A 2 -63.91 55.64 17.58
C GLU A 2 -62.40 55.85 17.38
N PRO A 3 -61.61 55.78 18.46
CA PRO A 3 -60.17 55.93 18.36
C PRO A 3 -59.58 54.75 17.56
N ILE A 4 -58.67 55.05 16.65
CA ILE A 4 -57.96 54.07 15.82
C ILE A 4 -56.58 53.78 16.40
N THR A 5 -56.11 52.54 16.29
CA THR A 5 -54.79 52.16 16.77
C THR A 5 -53.72 52.44 15.74
N LYS A 6 -52.69 53.20 16.11
CA LYS A 6 -51.55 53.54 15.26
C LYS A 6 -50.23 53.31 15.98
N THR A 7 -49.26 52.73 15.28
CA THR A 7 -47.88 52.60 15.73
C THR A 7 -47.03 53.65 15.03
N LEU A 8 -46.38 54.51 15.81
CA LEU A 8 -45.67 55.71 15.33
C LEU A 8 -44.26 55.72 15.91
N ILE A 9 -43.28 56.20 15.12
CA ILE A 9 -41.93 56.47 15.63
C ILE A 9 -41.81 57.96 15.89
N ILE A 10 -41.63 58.37 17.15
CA ILE A 10 -41.44 59.78 17.51
C ILE A 10 -40.04 60.21 17.08
N LYS A 11 -39.93 61.26 16.26
CA LYS A 11 -38.64 61.73 15.72
C LYS A 11 -38.18 63.05 16.29
N LYS A 12 -39.12 63.95 16.56
CA LYS A 12 -38.79 65.27 17.10
C LYS A 12 -39.96 65.80 17.90
N LYS A 13 -39.67 66.43 19.04
CA LYS A 13 -40.64 67.20 19.82
C LYS A 13 -40.69 68.63 19.30
N GLY A 14 -41.84 69.04 18.76
CA GLY A 14 -42.12 70.43 18.39
C GLY A 14 -42.87 71.18 19.50
N ARG A 15 -43.33 72.41 19.22
CA ARG A 15 -44.07 73.23 20.20
C ARG A 15 -45.51 72.74 20.45
N LYS A 16 -46.20 72.27 19.41
CA LYS A 16 -47.61 71.82 19.46
C LYS A 16 -47.80 70.36 19.07
N TYR A 17 -46.87 69.81 18.29
CA TYR A 17 -46.94 68.45 17.77
C TYR A 17 -45.58 67.76 17.90
N PHE A 18 -45.57 66.46 18.11
CA PHE A 18 -44.45 65.60 17.77
C PHE A 18 -44.45 65.35 16.26
N ASP A 19 -43.28 65.46 15.63
CA ASP A 19 -43.07 64.93 14.28
C ASP A 19 -42.75 63.44 14.41
N CYS A 20 -43.55 62.61 13.75
CA CYS A 20 -43.43 61.16 13.80
C CYS A 20 -43.48 60.53 12.40
N VAL A 21 -43.12 59.25 12.33
CA VAL A 21 -43.17 58.47 11.08
C VAL A 21 -44.09 57.28 11.26
N ILE A 22 -44.98 57.07 10.28
CA ILE A 22 -45.90 55.94 10.19
C ILE A 22 -45.78 55.27 8.82
N GLY A 23 -45.40 53.99 8.78
CA GLY A 23 -45.29 53.24 7.52
C GLY A 23 -44.42 53.91 6.44
N GLY A 24 -43.43 54.71 6.85
CA GLY A 24 -42.55 55.49 5.95
C GLY A 24 -43.02 56.93 5.66
N TYR A 25 -44.23 57.31 6.07
CA TYR A 25 -44.79 58.65 5.85
C TYR A 25 -44.63 59.55 7.07
N LYS A 26 -44.49 60.87 6.83
CA LYS A 26 -44.45 61.87 7.90
C LYS A 26 -45.84 62.08 8.48
N ALA A 27 -45.94 62.05 9.80
CA ALA A 27 -47.16 62.32 10.55
C ALA A 27 -46.89 63.27 11.72
N LYS A 28 -47.94 63.85 12.28
CA LYS A 28 -47.89 64.73 13.45
C LYS A 28 -48.81 64.20 14.54
N VAL A 29 -48.31 64.12 15.77
CA VAL A 29 -49.11 63.75 16.95
C VAL A 29 -49.24 64.96 17.86
N LEU A 30 -50.45 65.30 18.28
CA LEU A 30 -50.70 66.44 19.18
C LEU A 30 -50.03 66.18 20.54
N ILE A 31 -49.35 67.21 21.08
CA ILE A 31 -48.81 67.19 22.44
C ILE A 31 -49.95 67.57 23.40
N ASN A 32 -50.45 66.60 24.16
CA ASN A 32 -51.47 66.78 25.19
C ASN A 32 -51.04 66.09 26.50
N GLU A 33 -51.90 66.05 27.51
CA GLU A 33 -51.59 65.41 28.81
C GLU A 33 -51.17 63.94 28.71
N ILE A 34 -51.62 63.23 27.67
CA ILE A 34 -51.32 61.82 27.44
C ILE A 34 -49.98 61.63 26.73
N SER A 35 -49.61 62.52 25.81
CA SER A 35 -48.40 62.35 24.97
C SER A 35 -47.22 63.22 25.36
N LYS A 36 -47.38 64.19 26.28
CA LYS A 36 -46.36 65.19 26.64
C LYS A 36 -45.00 64.60 27.06
N ASP A 37 -45.02 63.42 27.68
CA ASP A 37 -43.85 62.76 28.24
C ASP A 37 -43.23 61.70 27.31
N LEU A 38 -43.71 61.57 26.07
CA LEU A 38 -43.14 60.66 25.09
C LEU A 38 -41.70 61.06 24.72
N GLY A 39 -40.79 60.10 24.84
CA GLY A 39 -39.38 60.25 24.47
C GLY A 39 -39.16 60.28 22.95
N ILE A 40 -38.07 60.92 22.52
CA ILE A 40 -37.62 60.93 21.12
C ILE A 40 -37.05 59.55 20.77
N ASP A 41 -37.20 59.14 19.51
CA ASP A 41 -36.76 57.85 18.96
C ASP A 41 -37.40 56.62 19.63
N ARG A 42 -38.64 56.76 20.10
CA ARG A 42 -39.45 55.67 20.62
C ARG A 42 -40.51 55.23 19.62
N VAL A 43 -40.76 53.91 19.55
CA VAL A 43 -41.91 53.32 18.87
C VAL A 43 -43.05 53.28 19.87
N VAL A 44 -44.07 54.09 19.60
CA VAL A 44 -45.22 54.22 20.48
C VAL A 44 -46.45 53.71 19.76
N LYS A 45 -47.17 52.77 20.40
CA LYS A 45 -48.48 52.31 19.95
C LYS A 45 -49.53 53.11 20.71
N LEU A 46 -50.34 53.86 19.97
CA LEU A 46 -51.32 54.80 20.51
C LEU A 46 -52.72 54.46 20.00
N HIS A 47 -53.72 54.67 20.85
CA HIS A 47 -55.08 54.96 20.39
C HIS A 47 -55.14 56.44 20.05
N VAL A 48 -55.58 56.77 18.82
CA VAL A 48 -55.62 58.14 18.32
C VAL A 48 -56.94 58.48 17.65
N ASN A 49 -57.35 59.74 17.74
CA ASN A 49 -58.36 60.31 16.85
C ASN A 49 -57.67 60.82 15.58
N ASP A 50 -58.23 60.51 14.41
CA ASP A 50 -57.71 60.96 13.13
C ASP A 50 -58.15 62.41 12.85
N LEU A 51 -57.18 63.32 12.79
CA LEU A 51 -57.36 64.73 12.46
C LEU A 51 -56.69 65.08 11.13
N SER A 52 -56.41 64.07 10.29
CA SER A 52 -55.67 64.24 9.04
C SER A 52 -56.43 65.12 8.07
N GLU A 53 -55.70 66.03 7.43
CA GLU A 53 -56.27 66.98 6.47
C GLU A 53 -55.82 66.60 5.06
N ARG A 54 -56.77 66.47 4.13
CA ARG A 54 -56.48 66.27 2.70
C ARG A 54 -56.53 67.61 1.98
N ASN A 55 -55.43 67.98 1.33
CA ASN A 55 -55.34 69.20 0.53
C ASN A 55 -54.91 68.88 -0.92
N LYS A 56 -54.85 69.91 -1.77
CA LYS A 56 -54.46 69.79 -3.19
C LYS A 56 -53.03 69.28 -3.44
N TYR A 57 -52.18 69.28 -2.41
CA TYR A 57 -50.77 68.85 -2.47
C TYR A 57 -50.51 67.52 -1.77
N GLY A 58 -51.52 66.90 -1.16
CA GLY A 58 -51.42 65.61 -0.47
C GLY A 58 -52.20 65.55 0.84
N THR A 59 -52.00 64.48 1.59
CA THR A 59 -52.61 64.27 2.90
C THR A 59 -51.60 64.58 3.99
N VAL A 60 -51.94 65.50 4.90
CA VAL A 60 -51.16 65.79 6.10
C VAL A 60 -51.72 64.95 7.23
N LEU A 61 -50.98 63.92 7.63
CA LEU A 61 -51.39 63.01 8.69
C LEU A 61 -51.25 63.69 10.06
N LYS A 62 -52.37 63.83 10.77
CA LYS A 62 -52.44 64.45 12.10
C LYS A 62 -53.27 63.57 13.02
N PHE A 63 -52.76 63.32 14.22
CA PHE A 63 -53.38 62.42 15.18
C PHE A 63 -53.44 63.08 16.56
N GLU A 64 -54.58 62.95 17.23
CA GLU A 64 -54.72 63.31 18.64
C GLU A 64 -54.66 62.04 19.50
N PRO A 65 -53.70 61.93 20.44
CA PRO A 65 -53.55 60.73 21.25
C PRO A 65 -54.58 60.68 22.39
N VAL A 66 -55.25 59.54 22.49
CA VAL A 66 -56.29 59.23 23.48
C VAL A 66 -55.78 58.28 24.56
N ALA A 67 -54.89 57.34 24.22
CA ALA A 67 -54.21 56.46 25.18
C ALA A 67 -52.89 55.93 24.62
N ILE A 68 -51.90 55.74 25.49
CA ILE A 68 -50.66 55.02 25.17
C ILE A 68 -50.89 53.54 25.49
N LEU A 69 -50.71 52.68 24.48
CA LEU A 69 -50.83 51.22 24.65
C LEU A 69 -49.48 50.55 24.88
N ASP A 70 -48.43 51.07 24.26
CA ASP A 70 -47.09 50.51 24.34
C ASP A 70 -46.08 51.59 23.99
N ASP A 71 -44.96 51.63 24.71
CA ASP A 71 -43.90 52.60 24.52
C ASP A 71 -42.53 51.93 24.63
N ARG A 72 -41.94 51.63 23.49
CA ARG A 72 -40.68 50.89 23.41
C ARG A 72 -39.62 51.72 22.72
N ASP A 73 -38.38 51.49 23.11
CA ASP A 73 -37.21 52.04 22.42
C ASP A 73 -37.15 51.48 20.99
N ALA A 74 -37.12 52.38 20.00
CA ALA A 74 -37.04 52.00 18.59
C ALA A 74 -35.71 51.34 18.24
N GLU A 75 -34.61 51.74 18.89
CA GLU A 75 -33.28 51.19 18.68
C GLU A 75 -33.18 49.78 19.24
N ALA A 76 -33.65 49.56 20.47
CA ALA A 76 -33.69 48.24 21.08
C ALA A 76 -34.53 47.23 20.26
N LEU A 77 -35.68 47.66 19.73
CA LEU A 77 -36.51 46.83 18.85
C LEU A 77 -35.82 46.51 17.52
N ARG A 78 -35.09 47.46 16.94
CA ARG A 78 -34.30 47.24 15.71
C ARG A 78 -33.15 46.28 15.95
N GLU A 79 -32.43 46.42 17.06
CA GLU A 79 -31.33 45.51 17.40
C GLU A 79 -31.85 44.10 17.70
N ALA A 80 -32.98 43.97 18.40
CA ALA A 80 -33.65 42.68 18.59
C ALA A 80 -34.07 42.04 17.25
N ALA A 81 -34.63 42.83 16.32
CA ALA A 81 -34.99 42.35 14.99
C ALA A 81 -33.76 41.94 14.16
N LYS A 82 -32.66 42.71 14.21
CA LYS A 82 -31.39 42.35 13.55
C LYS A 82 -30.80 41.07 14.14
N ALA A 83 -30.83 40.92 15.47
CA ALA A 83 -30.34 39.73 16.15
C ALA A 83 -31.16 38.48 15.78
N ARG A 84 -32.49 38.62 15.69
CA ARG A 84 -33.39 37.55 15.22
C ARG A 84 -33.12 37.17 13.77
N ASN A 85 -33.06 38.14 12.86
CA ASN A 85 -32.78 37.90 11.45
C ASN A 85 -31.40 37.24 11.24
N LYS A 86 -30.42 37.62 12.07
CA LYS A 86 -29.09 36.98 12.06
C LYS A 86 -29.17 35.52 12.51
N ALA A 87 -29.93 35.21 13.56
CA ALA A 87 -30.15 33.83 14.02
C ALA A 87 -30.85 33.00 12.94
N GLU A 88 -31.91 33.54 12.33
CA GLU A 88 -32.65 32.90 11.23
C GLU A 88 -31.74 32.59 10.04
N ARG A 89 -30.89 33.55 9.64
CA ARG A 89 -29.93 33.35 8.56
C ARG A 89 -28.98 32.19 8.85
N TRP A 90 -28.47 32.09 10.08
CA TRP A 90 -27.61 30.98 10.47
C TRP A 90 -28.35 29.64 10.49
N LEU A 91 -29.61 29.62 10.94
CA LEU A 91 -30.45 28.43 10.90
C LEU A 91 -30.65 27.94 9.46
N SER A 92 -30.95 28.83 8.52
CA SER A 92 -31.09 28.46 7.10
C SER A 92 -29.79 27.93 6.49
N TYR A 93 -28.63 28.51 6.83
CA TYR A 93 -27.34 27.96 6.39
C TYR A 93 -27.06 26.59 7.00
N ALA A 94 -27.36 26.40 8.29
CA ALA A 94 -27.18 25.12 8.96
C ALA A 94 -28.08 24.02 8.36
N GLU A 95 -29.35 24.35 8.05
CA GLU A 95 -30.30 23.45 7.37
C GLU A 95 -29.79 23.00 5.99
N ASN A 96 -29.15 23.91 5.26
CA ASN A 96 -28.53 23.59 3.98
C ASN A 96 -27.30 22.69 4.18
N ASP A 97 -26.43 23.00 5.14
CA ASP A 97 -25.22 22.20 5.41
C ASP A 97 -25.56 20.76 5.81
N VAL A 98 -26.56 20.55 6.67
CA VAL A 98 -26.98 19.19 7.06
C VAL A 98 -27.59 18.40 5.90
N LYS A 99 -28.21 19.07 4.93
CA LYS A 99 -28.72 18.42 3.70
C LYS A 99 -27.60 17.77 2.88
N TYR A 100 -26.39 18.33 2.95
CA TYR A 100 -25.21 17.81 2.27
C TYR A 100 -24.32 16.94 3.19
N GLY A 101 -24.83 16.49 4.33
CA GLY A 101 -24.10 15.62 5.27
C GLY A 101 -23.21 16.36 6.26
N GLY A 102 -23.29 17.70 6.34
CA GLY A 102 -22.58 18.47 7.36
C GLY A 102 -23.06 18.13 8.76
N ASN A 103 -22.13 17.99 9.71
CA ASN A 103 -22.42 17.66 11.11
C ASN A 103 -21.68 18.56 12.12
N GLY A 104 -20.79 19.45 11.67
CA GLY A 104 -19.95 20.28 12.55
C GLY A 104 -19.54 21.62 11.95
N THR A 105 -20.33 22.17 11.02
CA THR A 105 -19.98 23.43 10.35
C THR A 105 -20.15 24.63 11.27
N LYS A 106 -19.49 25.74 10.92
CA LYS A 106 -19.66 27.02 11.62
C LYS A 106 -21.12 27.49 11.63
N ALA A 107 -21.89 27.19 10.58
CA ALA A 107 -23.30 27.56 10.52
C ALA A 107 -24.12 26.78 11.55
N ILE A 108 -23.90 25.46 11.65
CA ILE A 108 -24.55 24.59 12.65
C ILE A 108 -24.24 25.10 14.07
N ALA A 109 -22.96 25.37 14.38
CA ALA A 109 -22.56 25.88 15.69
C ALA A 109 -23.25 27.22 16.05
N ASN A 110 -23.31 28.16 15.11
CA ASN A 110 -23.96 29.46 15.33
C ASN A 110 -25.49 29.34 15.45
N ALA A 111 -26.12 28.45 14.67
CA ALA A 111 -27.55 28.19 14.76
C ALA A 111 -27.93 27.61 16.14
N LEU A 112 -27.19 26.61 16.61
CA LEU A 112 -27.40 25.98 17.93
C LEU A 112 -27.20 26.96 19.10
N LEU A 113 -26.32 27.96 18.93
CA LEU A 113 -26.06 28.98 19.96
C LEU A 113 -27.12 30.10 19.98
N LEU A 114 -27.55 30.58 18.81
CA LEU A 114 -28.35 31.81 18.70
C LEU A 114 -29.86 31.56 18.66
N CYS A 115 -30.30 30.44 18.08
CA CYS A 115 -31.73 30.16 17.87
C CYS A 115 -32.52 29.72 19.12
N PRO A 116 -31.94 29.11 20.19
CA PRO A 116 -32.72 28.66 21.35
C PRO A 116 -33.52 29.75 22.08
N LYS A 117 -33.17 31.03 21.86
CA LYS A 117 -33.84 32.19 22.48
C LYS A 117 -35.16 32.57 21.79
N TYR A 118 -35.48 31.97 20.64
CA TYR A 118 -36.63 32.32 19.81
C TYR A 118 -37.56 31.10 19.69
N GLU A 119 -38.73 31.17 20.34
CA GLU A 119 -39.70 30.07 20.37
C GLU A 119 -40.22 29.68 18.98
N ASP A 120 -40.37 30.66 18.08
CA ASP A 120 -40.80 30.44 16.70
C ASP A 120 -39.81 29.60 15.87
N MET A 121 -38.57 29.44 16.34
CA MET A 121 -37.54 28.64 15.68
C MET A 121 -37.31 27.26 16.34
N ALA A 122 -38.04 26.94 17.41
CA ALA A 122 -37.79 25.75 18.22
C ALA A 122 -37.95 24.45 17.44
N GLU A 123 -38.99 24.35 16.61
CA GLU A 123 -39.28 23.15 15.79
C GLU A 123 -38.17 22.91 14.75
N ARG A 124 -37.80 23.95 14.00
CA ARG A 124 -36.71 23.89 13.01
C ARG A 124 -35.38 23.54 13.67
N LEU A 125 -35.12 24.08 14.86
CA LEU A 125 -33.91 23.79 15.62
C LEU A 125 -33.87 22.33 16.11
N ALA A 126 -35.01 21.76 16.51
CA ALA A 126 -35.10 20.36 16.89
C ALA A 126 -34.81 19.44 15.68
N ALA A 127 -35.42 19.73 14.53
CA ALA A 127 -35.15 19.00 13.28
C ALA A 127 -33.68 19.11 12.84
N LEU A 128 -33.06 20.29 13.01
CA LEU A 128 -31.63 20.48 12.74
C LEU A 128 -30.78 19.57 13.64
N LYS A 129 -31.05 19.55 14.96
CA LYS A 129 -30.29 18.72 15.92
C LYS A 129 -30.35 17.23 15.57
N GLU A 130 -31.54 16.73 15.24
CA GLU A 130 -31.73 15.34 14.83
C GLU A 130 -30.92 15.02 13.57
N ARG A 131 -30.97 15.86 12.54
CA ARG A 131 -30.18 15.67 11.32
C ARG A 131 -28.67 15.72 11.56
N VAL A 132 -28.20 16.63 12.41
CA VAL A 132 -26.78 16.70 12.81
C VAL A 132 -26.36 15.40 13.48
N GLN A 133 -27.18 14.88 14.40
CA GLN A 133 -26.91 13.63 15.10
C GLN A 133 -26.82 12.47 14.10
N ASN A 134 -27.82 12.31 13.22
CA ASN A 134 -27.85 11.26 12.20
C ASN A 134 -26.62 11.33 11.27
N ASN A 135 -26.24 12.53 10.81
CA ASN A 135 -25.04 12.72 9.99
C ASN A 135 -23.74 12.40 10.77
N SER A 136 -23.69 12.70 12.07
CA SER A 136 -22.54 12.37 12.92
C SER A 136 -22.37 10.86 13.10
N GLU A 137 -23.48 10.14 13.33
CA GLU A 137 -23.49 8.69 13.49
C GLU A 137 -23.15 7.99 12.16
N ALA A 138 -23.71 8.46 11.05
CA ALA A 138 -23.38 7.96 9.72
C ALA A 138 -21.89 8.16 9.38
N TYR A 139 -21.33 9.32 9.72
CA TYR A 139 -19.90 9.60 9.53
C TYR A 139 -19.02 8.67 10.37
N GLU A 140 -19.34 8.49 11.67
CA GLU A 140 -18.57 7.58 12.53
C GLU A 140 -18.71 6.11 12.11
N ALA A 141 -19.88 5.68 11.65
CA ALA A 141 -20.08 4.35 11.10
C ALA A 141 -19.25 4.13 9.82
N GLN A 142 -19.30 5.08 8.87
CA GLN A 142 -18.49 5.04 7.65
C GLN A 142 -16.99 5.02 7.96
N LYS A 143 -16.54 5.84 8.91
CA LYS A 143 -15.15 5.89 9.35
C LYS A 143 -14.69 4.56 9.97
N LYS A 144 -15.53 3.93 10.80
CA LYS A 144 -15.24 2.59 11.37
C LYS A 144 -15.16 1.53 10.28
N GLN A 145 -16.07 1.55 9.31
CA GLN A 145 -16.04 0.62 8.18
C GLN A 145 -14.77 0.80 7.35
N TRP A 146 -14.44 2.04 6.96
CA TRP A 146 -13.23 2.34 6.21
C TRP A 146 -11.96 1.93 6.98
N ALA A 147 -11.92 2.17 8.30
CA ALA A 147 -10.81 1.73 9.15
C ALA A 147 -10.68 0.20 9.18
N LYS A 148 -11.79 -0.53 9.27
CA LYS A 148 -11.82 -1.99 9.22
C LYS A 148 -11.32 -2.51 7.87
N GLU A 149 -11.86 -1.99 6.76
CA GLU A 149 -11.44 -2.37 5.41
C GLU A 149 -9.96 -2.07 5.16
N ASN A 150 -9.45 -0.93 5.64
CA ASN A 150 -8.03 -0.61 5.55
C ASN A 150 -7.17 -1.53 6.42
N ALA A 151 -7.61 -1.87 7.63
CA ALA A 151 -6.91 -2.80 8.50
C ALA A 151 -6.85 -4.21 7.86
N GLU A 152 -7.95 -4.68 7.28
CA GLU A 152 -8.01 -5.95 6.54
C GLU A 152 -7.07 -5.92 5.33
N ARG A 153 -7.11 -4.87 4.51
CA ARG A 153 -6.19 -4.69 3.37
C ARG A 153 -4.73 -4.65 3.82
N ALA A 154 -4.42 -3.94 4.90
CA ALA A 154 -3.08 -3.88 5.46
C ALA A 154 -2.61 -5.25 5.97
N ALA A 155 -3.48 -6.01 6.64
CA ALA A 155 -3.18 -7.37 7.09
C ALA A 155 -2.93 -8.32 5.91
N THR A 156 -3.75 -8.27 4.86
CA THR A 156 -3.52 -9.06 3.62
C THR A 156 -2.21 -8.69 2.95
N GLN A 157 -1.89 -7.39 2.85
CA GLN A 157 -0.60 -6.95 2.30
C GLN A 157 0.59 -7.37 3.18
N ALA A 158 0.47 -7.26 4.50
CA ALA A 158 1.52 -7.70 5.43
C ALA A 158 1.78 -9.19 5.29
N LYS A 159 0.72 -10.01 5.21
CA LYS A 159 0.84 -11.45 4.94
C LYS A 159 1.56 -11.70 3.61
N ARG A 160 1.15 -11.04 2.52
CA ARG A 160 1.82 -11.13 1.21
C ARG A 160 3.29 -10.71 1.23
N ARG A 161 3.68 -9.77 2.09
CA ARG A 161 5.08 -9.35 2.26
C ARG A 161 5.93 -10.40 2.97
N GLN A 162 5.32 -11.25 3.78
CA GLN A 162 6.01 -12.35 4.47
C GLN A 162 6.24 -13.56 3.57
N ILE A 163 5.37 -13.79 2.58
CA ILE A 163 5.44 -14.96 1.67
C ILE A 163 5.98 -14.59 0.28
N ARG A 164 7.13 -13.91 0.26
CA ARG A 164 7.79 -13.54 -1.00
C ARG A 164 9.29 -13.50 -0.84
N VAL A 165 9.99 -13.72 -1.95
CA VAL A 165 11.45 -13.58 -2.05
C VAL A 165 11.76 -12.79 -3.30
N LEU A 166 12.71 -11.86 -3.22
CA LEU A 166 13.18 -11.10 -4.39
C LEU A 166 14.19 -11.92 -5.18
N PHE A 167 14.00 -11.99 -6.51
CA PHE A 167 14.95 -12.62 -7.43
C PHE A 167 15.30 -11.66 -8.58
N PRO A 168 16.55 -11.68 -9.07
CA PRO A 168 16.89 -11.10 -10.37
C PRO A 168 16.24 -11.91 -11.48
N HIS A 169 15.95 -11.28 -12.62
CA HIS A 169 15.33 -11.98 -13.75
C HIS A 169 16.20 -13.11 -14.30
N SER A 170 17.54 -12.98 -14.22
CA SER A 170 18.49 -14.02 -14.62
C SER A 170 18.46 -15.28 -13.75
N MET A 171 17.93 -15.22 -12.53
CA MET A 171 17.88 -16.33 -11.57
C MET A 171 16.47 -16.58 -11.03
N LEU A 172 15.45 -16.44 -11.88
CA LEU A 172 14.09 -16.75 -11.45
C LEU A 172 13.96 -18.24 -11.07
N PRO A 173 13.28 -18.56 -9.96
CA PRO A 173 13.05 -19.94 -9.58
C PRO A 173 12.08 -20.63 -10.55
N ALA A 174 12.14 -21.96 -10.59
CA ALA A 174 11.12 -22.76 -11.27
C ALA A 174 9.75 -22.54 -10.58
N MET A 175 8.74 -22.19 -11.37
CA MET A 175 7.38 -21.97 -10.87
C MET A 175 6.64 -23.31 -10.75
N ASN A 176 5.80 -23.42 -9.73
CA ASN A 176 5.00 -24.61 -9.43
C ASN A 176 5.84 -25.89 -9.24
N THR A 177 7.08 -25.73 -8.78
CA THR A 177 7.98 -26.84 -8.44
C THR A 177 8.36 -26.73 -6.96
N PRO A 178 8.22 -27.80 -6.16
CA PRO A 178 8.68 -27.82 -4.78
C PRO A 178 10.18 -27.63 -4.71
N VAL A 179 10.62 -26.69 -3.88
CA VAL A 179 12.04 -26.41 -3.65
C VAL A 179 12.31 -26.18 -2.17
N CYS A 180 13.48 -26.62 -1.72
CA CYS A 180 13.98 -26.34 -0.38
C CYS A 180 14.41 -24.87 -0.28
N HIS A 181 13.81 -24.14 0.67
CA HIS A 181 14.15 -22.76 0.98
C HIS A 181 14.36 -22.61 2.50
N GLY A 182 15.63 -22.59 2.91
CA GLY A 182 15.97 -22.68 4.33
C GLY A 182 15.54 -24.03 4.90
N ASN A 183 14.70 -24.01 5.94
CA ASN A 183 14.20 -25.22 6.61
C ASN A 183 12.80 -25.64 6.11
N LEU A 184 12.27 -24.98 5.08
CA LEU A 184 10.92 -25.22 4.58
C LEU A 184 10.98 -25.65 3.11
N VAL A 185 10.06 -26.53 2.72
CA VAL A 185 9.78 -26.81 1.32
C VAL A 185 8.66 -25.90 0.86
N ILE A 186 8.94 -25.09 -0.17
CA ILE A 186 8.01 -24.09 -0.68
C ILE A 186 7.77 -24.28 -2.17
N VAL A 187 6.68 -23.72 -2.66
CA VAL A 187 6.33 -23.69 -4.08
C VAL A 187 6.11 -22.24 -4.49
N PHE A 188 6.89 -21.75 -5.45
CA PHE A 188 6.67 -20.42 -6.04
C PHE A 188 5.52 -20.47 -7.03
N GLU A 189 4.50 -19.63 -6.85
CA GLU A 189 3.25 -19.69 -7.63
C GLU A 189 3.09 -18.52 -8.59
N SER A 190 3.67 -17.35 -8.27
CA SER A 190 3.49 -16.14 -9.07
C SER A 190 4.60 -15.13 -8.88
N THR A 191 4.72 -14.22 -9.83
CA THR A 191 5.65 -13.09 -9.79
C THR A 191 4.92 -11.76 -9.63
N GLY A 192 5.58 -10.83 -8.95
CA GLY A 192 5.15 -9.45 -8.80
C GLY A 192 5.58 -8.59 -9.98
N LYS A 193 5.36 -7.28 -9.83
CA LYS A 193 5.83 -6.29 -10.79
C LYS A 193 7.36 -6.28 -10.83
N SER A 194 7.92 -6.12 -12.03
CA SER A 194 9.36 -5.96 -12.22
C SER A 194 9.84 -4.56 -11.81
N PHE A 195 11.01 -4.48 -11.18
CA PHE A 195 11.68 -3.24 -10.77
C PHE A 195 13.19 -3.45 -10.73
N ARG A 196 13.95 -2.35 -10.67
CA ARG A 196 15.42 -2.40 -10.58
C ARG A 196 15.84 -2.76 -9.16
N ILE A 197 16.75 -3.73 -9.03
CA ILE A 197 17.37 -4.10 -7.75
C ILE A 197 18.33 -2.97 -7.37
N SER A 198 18.12 -2.35 -6.20
CA SER A 198 19.02 -1.36 -5.63
C SER A 198 20.17 -2.00 -4.86
N GLU A 199 21.20 -1.21 -4.56
CA GLU A 199 22.35 -1.57 -3.73
C GLU A 199 21.97 -1.96 -2.28
N HIS A 200 20.76 -1.61 -1.83
CA HIS A 200 20.29 -1.95 -0.49
C HIS A 200 19.63 -3.33 -0.40
N HIS A 201 19.10 -3.86 -1.50
CA HIS A 201 18.38 -5.14 -1.46
C HIS A 201 19.24 -6.32 -1.00
N PRO A 202 20.53 -6.45 -1.35
CA PRO A 202 21.34 -7.54 -0.81
C PRO A 202 21.41 -7.55 0.72
N SER A 203 21.42 -6.36 1.35
CA SER A 203 21.40 -6.23 2.81
C SER A 203 20.02 -6.47 3.44
N THR A 204 18.93 -6.18 2.72
CA THR A 204 17.56 -6.26 3.28
C THR A 204 16.80 -7.52 2.90
N GLU A 205 17.11 -8.12 1.75
CA GLU A 205 16.36 -9.22 1.14
C GLU A 205 17.21 -10.49 0.97
N GLY A 206 18.53 -10.40 1.12
CA GLY A 206 19.44 -11.56 1.17
C GLY A 206 20.66 -11.46 0.26
N GLY A 207 21.74 -12.14 0.67
CA GLY A 207 23.04 -12.10 -0.02
C GLY A 207 23.06 -12.73 -1.41
N HIS A 208 22.04 -13.51 -1.80
CA HIS A 208 21.91 -14.06 -3.15
C HIS A 208 21.71 -12.99 -4.23
N LEU A 209 21.42 -11.75 -3.83
CA LEU A 209 21.32 -10.60 -4.72
C LEU A 209 22.65 -9.86 -4.95
N LEU A 210 23.73 -10.24 -4.26
CA LEU A 210 25.05 -9.62 -4.43
C LEU A 210 25.56 -9.82 -5.86
N GLY A 211 25.94 -8.74 -6.53
CA GLY A 211 26.39 -8.74 -7.92
C GLY A 211 25.27 -8.53 -8.96
N TYR A 212 24.02 -8.40 -8.51
CA TYR A 212 22.85 -8.13 -9.37
C TYR A 212 22.30 -6.72 -9.18
N GLU A 213 23.05 -5.83 -8.51
CA GLU A 213 22.67 -4.44 -8.30
C GLU A 213 22.50 -3.74 -9.65
N GLY A 214 21.38 -3.05 -9.81
CA GLY A 214 20.98 -2.42 -11.05
C GLY A 214 20.32 -3.36 -12.05
N GLU A 215 20.24 -4.69 -11.85
CA GLU A 215 19.46 -5.57 -12.73
C GLU A 215 17.94 -5.40 -12.51
N TYR A 216 17.13 -5.81 -13.48
CA TYR A 216 15.70 -5.99 -13.25
C TYR A 216 15.44 -7.29 -12.45
N GLY A 217 14.62 -7.18 -11.43
CA GLY A 217 14.14 -8.30 -10.63
C GLY A 217 12.65 -8.17 -10.32
N CYS A 218 12.10 -9.19 -9.70
CA CYS A 218 10.72 -9.16 -9.20
C CYS A 218 10.59 -10.02 -7.94
N TYR A 219 9.56 -9.73 -7.14
CA TYR A 219 9.21 -10.60 -6.01
C TYR A 219 8.50 -11.85 -6.52
N CYS A 220 8.98 -13.03 -6.15
CA CYS A 220 8.31 -14.31 -6.35
C CYS A 220 7.54 -14.65 -5.07
N TYR A 221 6.23 -14.88 -5.19
CA TYR A 221 5.37 -15.27 -4.08
C TYR A 221 5.30 -16.78 -3.99
N TYR A 222 5.34 -17.29 -2.76
CA TYR A 222 5.33 -18.72 -2.50
C TYR A 222 4.23 -19.12 -1.52
N ARG A 223 3.92 -20.40 -1.54
CA ARG A 223 3.20 -21.09 -0.47
C ARG A 223 4.08 -22.20 0.09
N GLU A 224 3.70 -22.71 1.26
CA GLU A 224 4.26 -23.96 1.76
C GLU A 224 3.80 -25.13 0.85
N ALA A 225 4.71 -26.08 0.64
CA ALA A 225 4.41 -27.29 -0.12
C ALA A 225 3.42 -28.19 0.64
N THR A 226 2.62 -28.96 -0.10
CA THR A 226 1.75 -29.99 0.51
C THR A 226 2.58 -31.18 0.97
N ALA A 227 2.02 -32.04 1.83
CA ALA A 227 2.71 -33.23 2.30
C ALA A 227 3.09 -34.19 1.15
N GLU A 228 2.26 -34.25 0.10
CA GLU A 228 2.51 -35.04 -1.10
C GLU A 228 3.68 -34.46 -1.91
N GLU A 229 3.73 -33.14 -2.09
CA GLU A 229 4.82 -32.44 -2.76
C GLU A 229 6.15 -32.60 -2.02
N ILE A 230 6.12 -32.57 -0.68
CA ILE A 230 7.31 -32.80 0.17
C ILE A 230 7.84 -34.22 -0.05
N SER A 231 6.96 -35.24 0.06
CA SER A 231 7.37 -36.64 -0.11
C SER A 231 7.90 -36.93 -1.51
N ALA A 232 7.32 -36.32 -2.55
CA ALA A 232 7.81 -36.44 -3.91
C ALA A 232 9.22 -35.82 -4.07
N LEU A 233 9.45 -34.64 -3.48
CA LEU A 233 10.77 -34.00 -3.50
C LEU A 233 11.81 -34.83 -2.75
N GLU A 234 11.49 -35.33 -1.55
CA GLU A 234 12.39 -36.18 -0.77
C GLU A 234 12.78 -37.46 -1.53
N THR A 235 11.82 -38.06 -2.25
CA THR A 235 12.10 -39.23 -3.10
C THR A 235 13.04 -38.86 -4.25
N GLN A 236 12.79 -37.74 -4.93
CA GLN A 236 13.65 -37.27 -6.02
C GLN A 236 15.06 -36.90 -5.54
N GLU A 237 15.17 -36.25 -4.38
CA GLU A 237 16.45 -35.93 -3.75
C GLU A 237 17.20 -37.21 -3.34
N ALA A 238 16.53 -38.19 -2.75
CA ALA A 238 17.12 -39.49 -2.40
C ALA A 238 17.61 -40.25 -3.63
N GLU A 239 16.85 -40.27 -4.73
CA GLU A 239 17.28 -40.86 -6.00
C GLU A 239 18.50 -40.14 -6.58
N THR A 240 18.52 -38.81 -6.50
CA THR A 240 19.64 -37.99 -7.00
C THR A 240 20.89 -38.18 -6.15
N GLN A 241 20.74 -38.21 -4.82
CA GLN A 241 21.83 -38.51 -3.90
C GLN A 241 22.37 -39.93 -4.14
N ALA A 242 21.51 -40.93 -4.25
CA ALA A 242 21.93 -42.31 -4.53
C ALA A 242 22.70 -42.43 -5.86
N LYS A 243 22.25 -41.74 -6.92
CA LYS A 243 23.00 -41.65 -8.19
C LYS A 243 24.35 -40.98 -8.00
N THR A 244 24.39 -39.83 -7.33
CA THR A 244 25.63 -39.07 -7.09
C THR A 244 26.62 -39.85 -6.23
N GLU A 245 26.15 -40.56 -5.21
CA GLU A 245 26.95 -41.43 -4.35
C GLU A 245 27.50 -42.62 -5.11
N THR A 246 26.67 -43.25 -5.97
CA THR A 246 27.09 -44.35 -6.84
C THR A 246 28.16 -43.88 -7.83
N GLU A 247 27.97 -42.74 -8.48
CA GLU A 247 28.96 -42.14 -9.38
C GLU A 247 30.25 -41.77 -8.65
N LYS A 248 30.16 -41.20 -7.44
CA LYS A 248 31.32 -40.87 -6.61
C LYS A 248 32.07 -42.13 -6.18
N ALA A 249 31.38 -43.17 -5.74
CA ALA A 249 31.97 -44.45 -5.36
C ALA A 249 32.67 -45.10 -6.56
N ARG A 250 32.03 -45.08 -7.74
CA ARG A 250 32.61 -45.56 -9.01
C ARG A 250 33.88 -44.79 -9.37
N ASN A 251 33.84 -43.46 -9.34
CA ASN A 251 35.01 -42.64 -9.64
C ASN A 251 36.14 -42.85 -8.63
N GLN A 252 35.82 -43.03 -7.35
CA GLN A 252 36.80 -43.33 -6.30
C GLN A 252 37.43 -44.71 -6.49
N ALA A 253 36.66 -45.72 -6.91
CA ALA A 253 37.17 -47.04 -7.24
C ALA A 253 38.14 -46.99 -8.45
N VAL A 254 37.77 -46.27 -9.51
CA VAL A 254 38.64 -46.05 -10.67
C VAL A 254 39.95 -45.34 -10.28
N GLU A 255 39.88 -44.30 -9.44
CA GLU A 255 41.07 -43.59 -8.96
C GLU A 255 41.95 -44.47 -8.05
N THR A 256 41.35 -45.39 -7.29
CA THR A 256 42.08 -46.37 -6.48
C THR A 256 42.87 -47.33 -7.38
N VAL A 257 42.24 -47.88 -8.43
CA VAL A 257 42.93 -48.77 -9.39
C VAL A 257 44.06 -48.02 -10.11
N LYS A 258 43.81 -46.78 -10.56
CA LYS A 258 44.86 -45.92 -11.12
C LYS A 258 46.04 -45.77 -10.16
N SER A 259 45.78 -45.44 -8.90
CA SER A 259 46.82 -45.24 -7.88
C SER A 259 47.63 -46.51 -7.67
N GLN A 260 46.97 -47.68 -7.61
CA GLN A 260 47.63 -48.97 -7.50
C GLN A 260 48.56 -49.26 -8.69
N ILE A 261 48.13 -48.98 -9.92
CA ILE A 261 48.96 -49.20 -11.10
C ILE A 261 50.16 -48.24 -11.12
N ILE A 262 49.99 -46.99 -10.68
CA ILE A 262 51.10 -46.03 -10.61
C ILE A 262 52.11 -46.39 -9.51
N GLU A 263 51.62 -46.82 -8.33
CA GLU A 263 52.45 -47.09 -7.16
C GLU A 263 53.18 -48.44 -7.23
N TYR A 264 52.47 -49.50 -7.65
CA TYR A 264 53.00 -50.87 -7.67
C TYR A 264 53.35 -51.38 -9.07
N GLY A 265 52.92 -50.67 -10.11
CA GLY A 265 53.26 -51.02 -11.49
C GLY A 265 54.64 -50.54 -11.90
N GLU A 266 55.08 -51.02 -13.05
CA GLU A 266 56.31 -50.56 -13.67
C GLU A 266 56.01 -49.53 -14.76
N ARG A 267 56.89 -48.54 -14.89
CA ARG A 267 56.95 -47.64 -16.04
C ARG A 267 58.06 -48.15 -16.96
N PRO A 268 57.77 -48.96 -17.99
CA PRO A 268 58.81 -49.54 -18.84
C PRO A 268 59.51 -48.45 -19.64
N ASP A 269 60.81 -48.63 -19.84
CA ASP A 269 61.63 -47.74 -20.66
C ASP A 269 61.36 -47.95 -22.16
N GLY A 270 61.65 -46.92 -22.95
CA GLY A 270 61.44 -46.92 -24.40
C GLY A 270 60.01 -46.59 -24.82
N TRP A 271 59.78 -46.62 -26.13
CA TRP A 271 58.48 -46.35 -26.72
C TRP A 271 57.68 -47.62 -26.93
N HIS A 272 56.44 -47.63 -26.47
CA HIS A 272 55.52 -48.75 -26.57
C HIS A 272 54.27 -48.35 -27.37
N ASP A 273 53.88 -49.22 -28.28
CA ASP A 273 52.57 -49.22 -28.93
C ASP A 273 51.68 -50.20 -28.15
N VAL A 274 50.69 -49.67 -27.43
CA VAL A 274 49.78 -50.49 -26.61
C VAL A 274 48.47 -50.63 -27.35
N ASP A 275 48.26 -51.81 -27.94
CA ASP A 275 47.04 -52.20 -28.61
C ASP A 275 46.23 -53.15 -27.72
N GLY A 276 44.96 -52.82 -27.48
CA GLY A 276 44.11 -53.50 -26.52
C GLY A 276 42.80 -52.75 -26.24
N GLU A 277 41.99 -53.32 -25.35
CA GLU A 277 40.70 -52.76 -24.95
C GLU A 277 40.91 -51.47 -24.15
N ARG A 278 40.44 -50.33 -24.69
CA ARG A 278 40.54 -49.03 -24.03
C ARG A 278 39.31 -48.73 -23.19
N LEU A 279 39.51 -48.52 -21.90
CA LEU A 279 38.46 -48.15 -20.95
C LEU A 279 38.69 -46.73 -20.41
N PHE A 280 37.61 -46.05 -20.07
CA PHE A 280 37.62 -44.68 -19.49
C PHE A 280 38.42 -43.67 -20.32
N ASN A 281 38.26 -43.69 -21.65
CA ASN A 281 39.03 -42.81 -22.52
C ASN A 281 38.59 -41.35 -22.43
N THR A 282 39.33 -40.54 -21.67
CA THR A 282 39.10 -39.09 -21.52
C THR A 282 40.10 -38.25 -22.31
N GLN A 283 40.80 -38.85 -23.28
CA GLN A 283 41.76 -38.13 -24.11
C GLN A 283 41.10 -36.96 -24.86
N ASP A 284 41.71 -35.78 -24.76
CA ASP A 284 41.28 -34.59 -25.50
C ASP A 284 42.32 -34.17 -26.56
N ILE A 285 41.91 -33.23 -27.42
CA ILE A 285 42.75 -32.68 -28.49
C ILE A 285 43.85 -31.73 -27.99
N TYR A 286 43.83 -31.36 -26.71
CA TYR A 286 44.75 -30.38 -26.11
C TYR A 286 45.90 -31.06 -25.35
N GLY A 287 46.05 -32.38 -25.49
CA GLY A 287 47.13 -33.12 -24.86
C GLY A 287 46.81 -33.62 -23.45
N GLY A 288 45.56 -33.48 -23.01
CA GLY A 288 45.06 -33.95 -21.72
C GLY A 288 44.36 -35.31 -21.77
N GLY A 289 43.86 -35.73 -20.61
CA GLY A 289 43.10 -36.97 -20.43
C GLY A 289 43.92 -38.19 -19.98
N SER A 290 43.21 -39.27 -19.66
CA SER A 290 43.80 -40.56 -19.30
C SER A 290 42.88 -41.70 -19.69
N TRP A 291 43.41 -42.92 -19.73
CA TRP A 291 42.64 -44.13 -20.03
C TRP A 291 43.35 -45.37 -19.49
N PHE A 292 42.61 -46.47 -19.42
CA PHE A 292 43.18 -47.79 -19.17
C PHE A 292 43.26 -48.56 -20.49
N VAL A 293 44.26 -49.43 -20.64
CA VAL A 293 44.36 -50.38 -21.77
C VAL A 293 44.56 -51.78 -21.22
N ILE A 294 43.63 -52.69 -21.52
CA ILE A 294 43.73 -54.10 -21.15
C ILE A 294 44.28 -54.87 -22.36
N THR A 295 45.41 -55.56 -22.16
CA THR A 295 46.01 -56.48 -23.14
C THR A 295 46.09 -57.89 -22.56
N ASP A 296 46.45 -58.87 -23.38
CA ASP A 296 46.56 -60.28 -22.95
C ASP A 296 47.57 -60.50 -21.80
N ALA A 297 48.57 -59.63 -21.68
CA ALA A 297 49.67 -59.79 -20.72
C ALA A 297 49.69 -58.72 -19.61
N HIS A 298 49.14 -57.54 -19.85
CA HIS A 298 49.24 -56.41 -18.92
C HIS A 298 47.98 -55.55 -18.88
N ILE A 299 47.75 -54.89 -17.75
CA ILE A 299 46.80 -53.78 -17.63
C ILE A 299 47.62 -52.50 -17.50
N TRP A 300 47.34 -51.56 -18.41
CA TRP A 300 48.01 -50.26 -18.47
C TRP A 300 47.11 -49.16 -17.95
N TYR A 301 47.68 -48.24 -17.16
CA TYR A 301 47.13 -46.91 -16.98
C TYR A 301 47.97 -45.93 -17.79
N VAL A 302 47.31 -45.16 -18.66
CA VAL A 302 47.96 -44.21 -19.55
C VAL A 302 47.44 -42.81 -19.26
N ARG A 303 48.35 -41.88 -19.01
CA ARG A 303 48.06 -40.45 -18.84
C ARG A 303 48.66 -39.69 -20.00
N ASN A 304 47.83 -38.98 -20.75
CA ASN A 304 48.31 -38.12 -21.82
C ASN A 304 49.25 -37.06 -21.24
N ASN A 305 50.34 -36.77 -21.94
CA ASN A 305 51.39 -35.87 -21.50
C ASN A 305 51.96 -35.16 -22.72
N GLY A 306 51.04 -34.54 -23.47
CA GLY A 306 51.31 -33.90 -24.74
C GLY A 306 50.89 -32.44 -24.79
N MET A 307 50.68 -31.81 -23.62
CA MET A 307 50.39 -30.39 -23.54
C MET A 307 51.68 -29.58 -23.72
N ASP A 308 51.54 -28.35 -24.22
CA ASP A 308 52.66 -27.41 -24.30
C ASP A 308 53.23 -27.12 -22.92
N GLY A 309 54.54 -27.32 -22.76
CA GLY A 309 55.25 -27.16 -21.49
C GLY A 309 55.44 -28.46 -20.69
N ASP A 310 54.82 -29.57 -21.11
CA ASP A 310 55.05 -30.87 -20.47
C ASP A 310 56.46 -31.41 -20.74
N ASN A 311 56.98 -32.21 -19.81
CA ASN A 311 58.22 -32.93 -20.04
C ASN A 311 57.98 -34.17 -20.92
N TRP A 312 58.01 -33.99 -22.23
CA TRP A 312 57.82 -35.09 -23.19
C TRP A 312 58.92 -36.15 -23.14
N SER A 313 60.07 -35.89 -22.49
CA SER A 313 61.10 -36.91 -22.27
C SER A 313 60.66 -38.03 -21.34
N ALA A 314 59.58 -37.81 -20.57
CA ALA A 314 58.99 -38.81 -19.69
C ALA A 314 58.06 -39.80 -20.42
N ASN A 315 57.68 -39.50 -21.67
CA ASN A 315 56.74 -40.29 -22.45
C ASN A 315 57.34 -41.65 -22.84
N ASN A 316 56.53 -42.70 -22.69
CA ASN A 316 56.86 -44.07 -23.07
C ASN A 316 55.73 -44.74 -23.88
N ILE A 317 54.60 -44.07 -24.09
CA ILE A 317 53.48 -44.57 -24.89
C ILE A 317 53.31 -43.70 -26.14
N ARG A 318 53.22 -44.34 -27.31
CA ARG A 318 52.90 -43.66 -28.57
C ARG A 318 51.41 -43.31 -28.63
N THR A 319 51.12 -42.07 -29.01
CA THR A 319 49.77 -41.57 -29.24
C THR A 319 49.75 -40.83 -30.58
N GLY A 320 48.57 -40.38 -31.03
CA GLY A 320 48.48 -39.51 -32.21
C GLY A 320 49.13 -38.12 -32.05
N GLY A 321 49.64 -37.78 -30.87
CA GLY A 321 50.32 -36.52 -30.54
C GLY A 321 51.74 -36.72 -30.00
N ALA A 322 52.17 -35.89 -29.05
CA ALA A 322 53.52 -35.91 -28.47
C ALA A 322 53.86 -37.14 -27.59
N GLY A 323 52.89 -38.03 -27.38
CA GLY A 323 53.01 -39.23 -26.55
C GLY A 323 52.33 -39.11 -25.19
N ALA A 324 52.41 -40.19 -24.42
CA ALA A 324 51.81 -40.31 -23.09
C ALA A 324 52.74 -41.07 -22.13
N ILE A 325 52.44 -40.98 -20.84
CA ILE A 325 53.10 -41.74 -19.79
C ILE A 325 52.22 -42.92 -19.40
N GLY A 326 52.76 -44.13 -19.52
CA GLY A 326 52.10 -45.39 -19.22
C GLY A 326 52.78 -46.14 -18.09
N TYR A 327 51.96 -46.63 -17.16
CA TYR A 327 52.33 -47.56 -16.10
C TYR A 327 51.59 -48.88 -16.35
N ARG A 328 52.23 -50.01 -16.06
CA ARG A 328 51.61 -51.33 -16.26
C ARG A 328 51.82 -52.27 -15.09
N ILE A 329 50.88 -53.18 -14.94
CA ILE A 329 50.95 -54.34 -14.06
C ILE A 329 50.64 -55.61 -14.87
N PRO A 330 51.05 -56.81 -14.40
CA PRO A 330 50.64 -58.06 -15.03
C PRO A 330 49.13 -58.17 -15.13
N TYR A 331 48.64 -58.79 -16.20
CA TYR A 331 47.22 -59.03 -16.38
C TYR A 331 46.66 -59.84 -15.20
N SER A 332 45.56 -59.35 -14.64
CA SER A 332 44.75 -60.05 -13.66
C SER A 332 43.30 -60.05 -14.14
N ILE A 333 42.69 -61.25 -14.17
CA ILE A 333 41.29 -61.40 -14.57
C ILE A 333 40.37 -60.59 -13.65
N GLU A 334 40.64 -60.63 -12.34
CA GLU A 334 39.85 -59.93 -11.32
C GLU A 334 39.86 -58.42 -11.55
N LEU A 335 41.03 -57.84 -11.82
CA LEU A 335 41.16 -56.40 -12.03
C LEU A 335 40.62 -55.94 -13.39
N ALA A 336 40.78 -56.77 -14.42
CA ALA A 336 40.24 -56.50 -15.75
C ALA A 336 38.70 -56.50 -15.72
N GLU A 337 38.09 -57.47 -15.04
CA GLU A 337 36.64 -57.54 -14.86
C GLU A 337 36.13 -56.35 -14.02
N GLN A 338 36.81 -56.02 -12.91
CA GLN A 338 36.48 -54.85 -12.10
C GLN A 338 36.46 -53.54 -12.93
N LEU A 339 37.48 -53.33 -13.78
CA LEU A 339 37.53 -52.14 -14.63
C LEU A 339 36.42 -52.10 -15.67
N ARG A 340 36.05 -53.26 -16.26
CA ARG A 340 34.92 -53.36 -17.20
C ARG A 340 33.59 -53.08 -16.51
N GLU A 341 33.38 -53.62 -15.31
CA GLU A 341 32.18 -53.36 -14.52
C GLU A 341 32.03 -51.89 -14.15
N LEU A 342 33.12 -51.20 -13.78
CA LEU A 342 33.11 -49.77 -13.48
C LEU A 342 32.95 -48.88 -14.73
N HIS A 343 33.23 -49.42 -15.92
CA HIS A 343 33.15 -48.69 -17.19
C HIS A 343 31.74 -48.65 -17.77
N ASN A 344 31.00 -49.76 -17.61
CA ASN A 344 29.58 -49.87 -17.93
C ASN A 344 28.73 -49.04 -16.95
#